data_AF-A0A3B1CA68-F1
#
_entry.id   AF-A0A3B1CA68-F1
#
_cell.length_a   1.000
_cell.length_b   1.000
_cell.length_c   1.000
_cell.angle_alpha   90.00
_cell.angle_beta   90.00
_cell.angle_gamma   90.00
#
_symmetry.space_group_name_H-M   'P 1'
#
loop_
_entity.id
_entity.type
_entity.pdbx_description
1 polymer ?
#
loop_
_entity_poly.entity_id
_entity_poly.type
_entity_poly.pdbx_seq_one_letter_code
_entity_poly.pdbx_strand_id
1 'polypeptide(L)' 'MMSKAELARKTGLSVQTIDRVEKGHFCRLDTKRKILVALGLDLNDRNGVFLEE' A
#
# COMPACT_ATOMS: atom_id res chain seq x y z
N MET A 1 11.85 0.08 10.77
CA MET A 1 10.68 0.75 10.14
C MET A 1 10.99 0.89 8.66
N MET A 2 10.08 0.47 7.77
CA MET A 2 10.29 0.60 6.32
C MET A 2 10.00 2.05 5.90
N SER A 3 10.85 2.65 5.09
CA SER A 3 10.63 4.00 4.53
C SER A 3 9.67 3.96 3.33
N LYS A 4 8.98 5.09 3.05
CA LYS A 4 8.09 5.22 1.88
C LYS A 4 8.81 4.90 0.56
N ALA A 5 10.09 5.26 0.46
CA ALA A 5 10.91 5.00 -0.71
C ALA A 5 11.21 3.49 -0.88
N GLU A 6 11.42 2.75 0.21
CA GLU A 6 11.61 1.30 0.16
C GLU A 6 10.32 0.58 -0.24
N LEU A 7 9.18 0.99 0.31
CA LEU A 7 7.88 0.43 -0.07
C LEU A 7 7.54 0.70 -1.54
N ALA A 8 7.81 1.91 -2.02
CA ALA A 8 7.66 2.29 -3.42
C ALA A 8 8.50 1.39 -4.35
N ARG A 9 9.78 1.14 -4.00
CA ARG A 9 10.65 0.24 -4.76
C ARG A 9 10.14 -1.21 -4.78
N LYS A 10 9.67 -1.73 -3.65
CA LYS A 10 9.14 -3.10 -3.57
C LYS A 10 7.84 -3.28 -4.36
N THR A 11 6.97 -2.27 -4.34
CA THR A 11 5.63 -2.32 -4.97
C THR A 11 5.64 -1.93 -6.45
N GLY A 12 6.72 -1.31 -6.93
CA GLY A 12 6.76 -0.68 -8.26
C GLY A 12 5.85 0.54 -8.38
N LEU A 13 5.47 1.16 -7.25
CA LEU A 13 4.63 2.35 -7.20
C LEU A 13 5.49 3.60 -7.00
N SER A 14 4.97 4.76 -7.40
CA SER A 14 5.63 6.03 -7.07
C SER A 14 5.49 6.34 -5.58
N VAL A 15 6.50 7.00 -5.00
CA VAL A 15 6.46 7.47 -3.60
C VAL A 15 5.23 8.36 -3.35
N GLN A 16 4.83 9.18 -4.33
CA GLN A 16 3.60 9.97 -4.27
C GLN A 16 2.32 9.13 -4.17
N THR A 17 2.29 7.95 -4.80
CA THR A 17 1.15 7.04 -4.70
C THR A 17 1.08 6.42 -3.31
N ILE A 18 2.22 5.99 -2.76
CA ILE A 18 2.31 5.51 -1.37
C ILE A 18 1.86 6.60 -0.39
N ASP A 19 2.36 7.83 -0.56
CA ASP A 19 1.99 8.97 0.31
C ASP A 19 0.49 9.27 0.27
N ARG A 20 -0.15 9.16 -0.91
CA ARG A 20 -1.61 9.30 -1.02
C ARG A 20 -2.36 8.18 -0.31
N VAL A 21 -1.88 6.95 -0.41
CA VAL A 21 -2.50 5.79 0.26
C VAL A 21 -2.38 5.92 1.78
N GLU A 22 -1.24 6.35 2.29
CA GLU A 22 -1.05 6.62 3.73
C GLU A 22 -1.96 7.75 4.25
N LYS A 23 -2.33 8.70 3.39
CA LYS A 23 -3.30 9.76 3.68
C LYS A 23 -4.77 9.30 3.58
N GLY A 24 -5.02 8.02 3.29
CA GLY A 24 -6.38 7.47 3.18
C GLY A 24 -7.09 7.78 1.87
N HIS A 25 -6.36 8.22 0.83
CA HIS A 25 -7.00 8.42 -0.48
C HIS A 25 -7.35 7.09 -1.15
N PHE A 26 -8.42 7.11 -1.95
CA PHE A 26 -8.83 5.97 -2.76
C PHE A 26 -7.67 5.48 -3.65
N CYS A 27 -7.45 4.17 -3.64
CA CYS A 27 -6.50 3.49 -4.51
C CYS A 27 -7.12 2.24 -5.13
N ARG A 28 -6.62 1.85 -6.30
CA ARG A 28 -7.14 0.70 -7.05
C ARG A 28 -6.86 -0.60 -6.30
N LEU A 29 -7.69 -1.62 -6.51
CA LEU A 29 -7.47 -2.97 -5.99
C LEU A 29 -6.08 -3.53 -6.35
N ASP A 30 -5.56 -3.24 -7.54
CA ASP A 30 -4.20 -3.60 -7.95
C ASP A 30 -3.13 -2.96 -7.04
N THR A 31 -3.28 -1.67 -6.72
CA THR A 31 -2.39 -0.94 -5.81
C THR A 31 -2.41 -1.55 -4.42
N LYS A 32 -3.59 -1.87 -3.89
CA LYS A 32 -3.73 -2.53 -2.59
C LYS A 32 -3.06 -3.88 -2.55
N ARG A 33 -3.29 -4.72 -3.59
CA ARG A 33 -2.64 -6.04 -3.73
C ARG A 33 -1.13 -5.91 -3.73
N LYS A 34 -0.57 -4.97 -4.51
CA LYS A 34 0.89 -4.73 -4.55
C LYS A 34 1.44 -4.35 -3.18
N ILE A 35 0.76 -3.45 -2.47
CA ILE A 35 1.17 -3.01 -1.13
C ILE A 35 1.10 -4.16 -0.12
N LEU A 36 0.02 -4.94 -0.09
CA LEU A 36 -0.13 -6.09 0.80
C LEU A 36 0.98 -7.13 0.57
N VAL A 37 1.23 -7.49 -0.69
CA VAL A 37 2.30 -8.43 -1.05
C VAL A 37 3.67 -7.90 -0.65
N ALA A 38 3.94 -6.60 -0.84
CA ALA A 38 5.21 -5.99 -0.43
C ALA A 38 5.41 -5.95 1.10
N LEU A 39 4.31 -5.94 1.85
CA LEU A 39 4.27 -6.04 3.31
C LEU A 39 4.26 -7.49 3.81
N GLY A 40 4.13 -8.48 2.92
CA GLY A 40 4.05 -9.90 3.29
C GLY A 40 2.69 -10.30 3.88
N LEU A 41 1.62 -9.56 3.56
CA LEU A 41 0.27 -9.75 4.05
C LEU A 41 -0.63 -10.40 3.00
N ASP A 42 -1.69 -11.05 3.46
CA ASP A 42 -2.71 -11.64 2.58
C ASP A 42 -3.74 -10.57 2.15
N LEU A 43 -4.50 -10.87 1.11
CA LEU A 43 -5.65 -10.06 0.67
C LEU A 43 -6.72 -9.92 1.75
N ASN A 44 -6.81 -10.91 2.64
CA ASN A 44 -7.74 -10.88 3.77
C ASN A 44 -7.34 -9.83 4.83
N ASP A 45 -6.06 -9.45 4.90
CA ASP A 45 -5.54 -8.44 5.84
C ASP A 45 -5.80 -6.99 5.36
N ARG A 46 -6.41 -6.81 4.18
CA ARG A 46 -6.64 -5.48 3.57
C ARG A 46 -7.37 -4.53 4.52
N ASN A 47 -8.32 -5.03 5.31
CA ASN A 47 -9.15 -4.23 6.20
C ASN A 47 -8.35 -3.69 7.41
N GLY A 48 -7.20 -4.31 7.75
CA GLY A 48 -6.30 -3.84 8.80
C GLY A 48 -5.23 -2.87 8.31
N VAL A 49 -5.04 -2.77 6.99
CA VAL A 49 -3.96 -1.97 6.37
C VAL A 49 -4.50 -0.72 5.70
N PHE A 50 -5.64 -0.81 5.03
CA PHE A 50 -6.28 0.32 4.38
C PHE A 50 -7.45 0.78 5.24
N LEU A 51 -7.44 2.06 5.62
CA LEU A 51 -8.56 2.74 6.24
C LEU A 51 -9.64 3.01 5.17
N GLU A 52 -10.24 1.94 4.67
CA GLU A 52 -11.48 2.04 3.89
C GLU A 52 -12.64 2.14 4.87
N GLU A 53 -13.59 3.04 4.63
CA GLU A 53 -14.97 2.85 5.05
C GLU A 53 -15.68 1.86 4.12
#